data_AF-X1ISZ6-F1
#
_entry.id   AF-X1ISZ6-F1
#
_cell.length_a   1.000
_cell.length_b   1.000
_cell.length_c   1.000
_cell.angle_alpha   90.00
_cell.angle_beta   90.00
_cell.angle_gamma   90.00
#
_symmetry.space_group_name_H-M   'P 1'
#
loop_
_entity.id
_entity.type
_entity.pdbx_description
1 polymer ?
#
loop_
_entity_poly.entity_id
_entity_poly.type
_entity_poly.pdbx_seq_one_letter_code
_entity_poly.pdbx_strand_id
1 'polypeptide(L)'
;GLNSPLLKVKHEDGSIENFTLVAEQIQTRRGPMRAFGIWPPQSLTIAKVSDSDELLARTGLLAGDHIKSVNGKDVHTHWEFEKMVAASLVPTVTLSTERIAPVSKKSEVVESQVRLSLGPAEGQVKSESDLSHIYSMVPRLRIEVVDTESSLQEGDIILAIGDVSNPTYKEMREVTTEYEKRELPIKVLRVGAGGVEEELTVTVVPKCPRGGDRVLIGIIPVLDAEHSVVAKTIAAEGGPARLEIPRGAVITAVGGVGVSNFYDIIREIGRYPGERITG
;
A
#
# COMPACT_ATOMS: atom_id res chain seq x y z
N GLY A 1 -4.68 -28.48 -24.93
CA GLY A 1 -3.34 -29.03 -25.19
C GLY A 1 -2.49 -27.95 -25.80
N LEU A 2 -1.47 -27.49 -25.08
CA LEU A 2 -0.46 -26.55 -25.57
C LEU A 2 0.89 -27.14 -25.17
N ASN A 3 1.76 -27.36 -26.14
CA ASN A 3 3.14 -27.83 -25.90
C ASN A 3 3.88 -26.77 -25.08
N SER A 4 4.16 -27.04 -23.81
CA SER A 4 5.05 -26.22 -23.01
C SER A 4 6.47 -26.26 -23.63
N PRO A 5 7.13 -25.12 -23.86
CA PRO A 5 8.47 -25.11 -24.41
C PRO A 5 9.45 -25.76 -23.42
N LEU A 6 10.39 -26.55 -23.96
CA LEU A 6 11.46 -27.20 -23.19
C LEU A 6 12.74 -26.37 -23.29
N LEU A 7 13.34 -26.01 -22.15
CA LEU A 7 14.66 -25.39 -22.07
C LEU A 7 15.72 -26.48 -21.89
N LYS A 8 16.67 -26.56 -22.83
CA LYS A 8 17.84 -27.43 -22.70
C LYS A 8 18.97 -26.66 -22.04
N VAL A 9 19.40 -27.11 -20.87
CA VAL A 9 20.54 -26.54 -20.13
C VAL A 9 21.69 -27.54 -20.18
N LYS A 10 22.90 -27.05 -20.49
CA LYS A 10 24.13 -27.84 -20.43
C LYS A 10 24.88 -27.46 -19.16
N HIS A 11 25.11 -28.44 -18.29
CA HIS A 11 25.88 -28.30 -17.06
C HIS A 11 27.38 -28.20 -17.35
N GLU A 12 28.16 -27.72 -16.38
CA GLU A 12 29.63 -27.58 -16.52
C GLU A 12 30.32 -28.93 -16.76
N ASP A 13 29.76 -30.02 -16.23
CA ASP A 13 30.22 -31.40 -16.46
C ASP A 13 29.86 -31.96 -17.85
N GLY A 14 29.17 -31.17 -18.68
CA GLY A 14 28.75 -31.52 -20.02
C GLY A 14 27.43 -32.26 -20.13
N SER A 15 26.78 -32.61 -19.01
CA SER A 15 25.45 -33.20 -19.01
C SER A 15 24.40 -32.21 -19.51
N ILE A 16 23.33 -32.71 -20.14
CA ILE A 16 22.24 -31.89 -20.67
C ILE A 16 20.95 -32.27 -19.96
N GLU A 17 20.27 -31.27 -19.40
CA GLU A 17 19.00 -31.43 -18.71
C GLU A 17 17.91 -30.61 -19.41
N ASN A 18 16.69 -31.17 -19.49
CA ASN A 18 15.54 -30.48 -20.03
C ASN A 18 14.66 -29.96 -18.90
N PHE A 19 14.42 -28.66 -18.88
CA PHE A 19 13.48 -28.02 -17.96
C PHE A 19 12.19 -27.67 -18.71
N THR A 20 11.06 -28.11 -18.16
CA THR A 20 9.74 -27.68 -18.64
C THR A 20 9.51 -26.24 -18.22
N LEU A 21 9.30 -25.35 -19.19
CA LEU A 21 8.96 -23.97 -18.89
C LEU A 21 7.45 -23.84 -18.72
N VAL A 22 7.04 -23.38 -17.54
CA VAL A 22 5.65 -23.00 -17.27
C VAL A 22 5.62 -21.48 -17.19
N ALA A 23 4.99 -20.84 -18.19
CA ALA A 23 4.75 -19.41 -18.14
C ALA A 23 3.61 -19.15 -17.14
N GLU A 24 3.91 -18.45 -16.06
CA GLU A 24 2.90 -18.01 -15.10
C GLU A 24 2.32 -16.67 -15.55
N GLN A 25 1.01 -16.49 -15.33
CA GLN A 25 0.34 -15.23 -15.56
C GLN A 25 0.52 -14.38 -14.30
N ILE A 26 1.45 -13.43 -14.36
CA ILE A 26 1.70 -12.49 -13.28
C ILE A 26 0.76 -11.30 -13.45
N GLN A 27 0.02 -10.98 -12.39
CA GLN A 27 -0.73 -9.73 -12.33
C GLN A 27 0.24 -8.59 -12.04
N THR A 28 0.35 -7.64 -12.95
CA THR A 28 1.12 -6.41 -12.71
C THR A 28 0.18 -5.22 -12.67
N ARG A 29 0.63 -4.10 -12.11
CA ARG A 29 -0.12 -2.83 -12.15
C ARG A 29 -0.46 -2.35 -13.58
N ARG A 30 0.14 -2.95 -14.62
CA ARG A 30 -0.12 -2.66 -16.05
C ARG A 30 -0.98 -3.75 -16.74
N GLY A 31 -1.56 -4.67 -15.99
CA GLY A 31 -2.36 -5.79 -16.50
C GLY A 31 -1.63 -7.13 -16.43
N PRO A 32 -2.29 -8.22 -16.88
CA PRO A 32 -1.73 -9.56 -16.83
C PRO A 32 -0.59 -9.70 -17.83
N MET A 33 0.62 -10.01 -17.33
CA MET A 33 1.76 -10.37 -18.16
C MET A 33 2.08 -11.85 -17.99
N ARG A 34 2.36 -12.55 -19.10
CA ARG A 34 2.96 -13.88 -19.03
C ARG A 34 4.48 -13.69 -18.99
N ALA A 35 5.11 -14.05 -17.87
CA ALA A 35 6.54 -13.92 -17.70
C ALA A 35 7.18 -15.30 -17.51
N PHE A 36 8.43 -15.42 -17.95
CA PHE A 36 9.31 -16.56 -17.71
C PHE A 36 10.75 -16.04 -17.58
N GLY A 37 11.53 -16.60 -16.65
CA GLY A 37 12.96 -16.30 -16.47
C GLY A 37 13.28 -15.40 -15.27
N ILE A 38 14.50 -14.85 -15.26
CA ILE A 38 14.99 -13.91 -14.24
C ILE A 38 14.35 -12.55 -14.49
N TRP A 39 13.76 -11.93 -13.45
CA TRP A 39 13.23 -10.58 -13.53
C TRP A 39 14.33 -9.62 -13.99
N PRO A 40 14.09 -8.72 -14.97
CA PRO A 40 15.12 -7.80 -15.42
C PRO A 40 15.66 -6.98 -14.25
N PRO A 41 16.98 -6.70 -14.19
CA PRO A 41 17.56 -5.91 -13.12
C PRO A 41 16.90 -4.54 -13.10
N GLN A 42 16.18 -4.26 -12.02
CA GLN A 42 15.61 -2.96 -11.76
C GLN A 42 16.71 -2.03 -11.22
N SER A 43 16.58 -0.75 -11.52
CA SER A 43 17.56 0.27 -11.15
C SER A 43 17.22 0.90 -9.80
N LEU A 44 18.25 1.39 -9.11
CA LEU A 44 18.12 2.31 -7.96
C LEU A 44 18.03 3.78 -8.41
N THR A 45 18.03 4.04 -9.71
CA THR A 45 17.85 5.38 -10.28
C THR A 45 16.36 5.69 -10.46
N ILE A 46 15.93 6.85 -9.95
CA ILE A 46 14.57 7.34 -10.10
C ILE A 46 14.28 7.60 -11.59
N ALA A 47 13.26 6.92 -12.11
CA ALA A 47 12.88 7.02 -13.50
C ALA A 47 12.28 8.39 -13.83
N LYS A 48 12.29 8.75 -15.12
CA LYS A 48 11.51 9.89 -15.60
C LYS A 48 10.02 9.58 -15.45
N VAL A 49 9.31 10.53 -14.85
CA VAL A 49 7.85 10.48 -14.68
C VAL A 49 7.21 11.62 -15.47
N SER A 50 5.91 11.50 -15.73
CA SER A 50 5.14 12.49 -16.48
C SER A 50 5.09 13.85 -15.79
N ASP A 51 4.97 13.85 -14.46
CA ASP A 51 4.96 15.05 -13.64
C ASP A 51 6.13 15.01 -12.64
N SER A 52 7.19 15.74 -12.96
CA SER A 52 8.40 15.78 -12.13
C SER A 52 8.25 16.74 -10.94
N ASP A 53 7.37 17.74 -11.04
CA ASP A 53 7.13 18.71 -9.96
C ASP A 53 6.29 18.06 -8.85
N GLU A 54 5.31 17.23 -9.21
CA GLU A 54 4.55 16.43 -8.24
C GLU A 54 5.47 15.43 -7.51
N LEU A 55 6.36 14.75 -8.23
CA LEU A 55 7.34 13.84 -7.62
C LEU A 55 8.21 14.58 -6.60
N LEU A 56 8.76 15.74 -6.97
CA LEU A 56 9.59 16.55 -6.09
C LEU A 56 8.80 17.02 -4.87
N ALA A 57 7.59 17.55 -5.06
CA ALA A 57 6.76 18.06 -3.98
C ALA A 57 6.38 16.97 -2.98
N ARG A 58 6.09 15.75 -3.44
CA ARG A 58 5.64 14.64 -2.59
C ARG A 58 6.77 13.88 -1.91
N THR A 59 7.95 13.81 -2.53
CA THR A 59 9.02 12.90 -2.09
C THR A 59 10.36 13.58 -1.87
N GLY A 60 10.55 14.82 -2.34
CA GLY A 60 11.86 15.48 -2.39
C GLY A 60 12.81 14.92 -3.46
N LEU A 61 12.40 13.91 -4.22
CA LEU A 61 13.22 13.23 -5.23
C LEU A 61 13.03 13.83 -6.63
N LEU A 62 14.05 13.68 -7.46
CA LEU A 62 14.04 14.04 -8.88
C LEU A 62 14.34 12.83 -9.76
N ALA A 63 13.84 12.87 -10.99
CA ALA A 63 14.25 11.91 -12.01
C ALA A 63 15.78 11.96 -12.22
N GLY A 64 16.41 10.80 -12.18
CA GLY A 64 17.87 10.67 -12.28
C GLY A 64 18.60 10.59 -10.94
N ASP A 65 17.94 10.90 -9.81
CA ASP A 65 18.50 10.63 -8.48
C ASP A 65 18.81 9.14 -8.33
N HIS A 66 19.94 8.79 -7.70
CA HIS A 66 20.33 7.41 -7.46
C HIS A 66 20.28 7.08 -5.97
N ILE A 67 19.45 6.12 -5.57
CA ILE A 67 19.28 5.76 -4.16
C ILE A 67 20.54 5.08 -3.62
N LYS A 68 21.05 5.60 -2.50
CA LYS A 68 22.26 5.13 -1.80
C LYS A 68 21.96 4.38 -0.51
N SER A 69 20.93 4.80 0.24
CA SER A 69 20.56 4.16 1.50
C SER A 69 19.08 4.33 1.84
N VAL A 70 18.56 3.41 2.65
CA VAL A 70 17.23 3.49 3.30
C VAL A 70 17.45 3.53 4.82
N ASN A 71 16.94 4.56 5.49
CA ASN A 71 17.10 4.78 6.94
C ASN A 71 18.58 4.67 7.41
N GLY A 72 19.49 5.23 6.62
CA GLY A 72 20.94 5.21 6.89
C GLY A 72 21.63 3.87 6.61
N LYS A 73 20.91 2.86 6.10
CA LYS A 73 21.50 1.58 5.68
C LYS A 73 21.73 1.56 4.18
N ASP A 74 22.97 1.35 3.77
CA ASP A 74 23.37 1.30 2.36
C ASP A 74 22.58 0.25 1.58
N VAL A 75 22.23 0.62 0.35
CA VAL A 75 21.54 -0.24 -0.61
C VAL A 75 22.31 -0.29 -1.91
N HIS A 76 22.54 -1.49 -2.43
CA HIS A 76 23.33 -1.71 -3.64
C HIS A 76 22.51 -2.29 -4.77
N THR A 77 21.38 -2.93 -4.45
CA THR A 77 20.50 -3.52 -5.46
C THR A 77 19.03 -3.13 -5.22
N HIS A 78 18.24 -3.16 -6.28
CA HIS A 78 16.80 -2.93 -6.17
C HIS A 78 16.11 -3.94 -5.24
N TRP A 79 16.55 -5.20 -5.24
CA TRP A 79 16.00 -6.23 -4.35
C TRP A 79 16.28 -5.95 -2.87
N GLU A 80 17.46 -5.44 -2.54
CA GLU A 80 17.76 -4.98 -1.19
C GLU A 80 16.87 -3.78 -0.82
N PHE A 81 16.67 -2.84 -1.74
CA PHE A 81 15.78 -1.70 -1.53
C PHE A 81 14.36 -2.14 -1.21
N GLU A 82 13.75 -3.01 -2.03
CA GLU A 82 12.41 -3.52 -1.79
C GLU A 82 12.29 -4.23 -0.44
N LYS A 83 13.28 -5.08 -0.09
CA LYS A 83 13.31 -5.76 1.21
C LYS A 83 13.42 -4.79 2.38
N MET A 84 14.26 -3.75 2.26
CA MET A 84 14.43 -2.75 3.31
C MET A 84 13.17 -1.92 3.51
N VAL A 85 12.52 -1.50 2.43
CA VAL A 85 11.25 -0.77 2.49
C VAL A 85 10.13 -1.66 3.04
N ALA A 86 10.01 -2.90 2.58
CA ALA A 86 8.99 -3.84 3.06
C ALA A 86 9.17 -4.20 4.54
N ALA A 87 10.42 -4.25 5.03
CA ALA A 87 10.72 -4.47 6.44
C ALA A 87 10.59 -3.20 7.31
N SER A 88 10.36 -2.03 6.69
CA SER A 88 10.21 -0.77 7.41
C SER A 88 8.81 -0.68 8.02
N LEU A 89 8.72 -0.91 9.33
CA LEU A 89 7.48 -0.80 10.10
C LEU A 89 7.27 0.63 10.62
N VAL A 90 7.42 1.60 9.73
CA VAL A 90 7.32 3.04 10.03
C VAL A 90 6.51 3.75 8.94
N PRO A 91 5.83 4.87 9.27
CA PRO A 91 5.04 5.62 8.29
C PRO A 91 5.90 6.34 7.24
N THR A 92 7.17 6.60 7.53
CA THR A 92 8.07 7.36 6.66
C THR A 92 9.46 6.74 6.70
N VAL A 93 10.11 6.65 5.54
CA VAL A 93 11.51 6.26 5.42
C VAL A 93 12.36 7.43 4.95
N THR A 94 13.59 7.49 5.44
CA THR A 94 14.59 8.44 4.94
C THR A 94 15.38 7.75 3.83
N LEU A 95 15.35 8.31 2.63
CA LEU A 95 16.21 7.91 1.52
C LEU A 95 17.37 8.90 1.41
N SER A 96 18.59 8.37 1.34
CA SER A 96 19.73 9.15 0.83
C SER A 96 19.86 8.87 -0.65
N THR A 97 19.93 9.92 -1.46
CA THR A 97 20.14 9.83 -2.89
C THR A 97 21.35 10.64 -3.32
N GLU A 98 22.03 10.15 -4.34
CA GLU A 98 23.02 10.89 -5.09
C GLU A 98 22.31 11.63 -6.23
N ARG A 99 22.44 12.96 -6.24
CA ARG A 99 21.88 13.85 -7.26
C ARG A 99 23.00 14.52 -8.03
N ILE A 100 22.90 14.51 -9.36
CA ILE A 100 23.85 15.20 -10.23
C ILE A 100 23.25 16.55 -10.60
N ALA A 101 23.85 17.64 -10.14
CA ALA A 101 23.41 18.99 -10.46
C ALA A 101 23.43 19.22 -11.98
N PRO A 102 22.31 19.66 -12.59
CA PRO A 102 22.17 19.68 -14.04
C PRO A 102 23.19 20.59 -14.75
N VAL A 103 23.57 21.70 -14.10
CA VAL A 103 24.50 22.70 -14.62
C VAL A 103 25.96 22.38 -14.29
N SER A 104 26.28 22.19 -13.01
CA SER A 104 27.67 22.03 -12.56
C SER A 104 28.21 20.61 -12.75
N LYS A 105 27.34 19.62 -13.00
CA LYS A 105 27.65 18.18 -13.05
C LYS A 105 28.29 17.64 -11.76
N LYS A 106 28.25 18.40 -10.67
CA LYS A 106 28.71 17.95 -9.37
C LYS A 106 27.66 17.01 -8.76
N SER A 107 28.16 15.96 -8.12
CA SER A 107 27.35 15.06 -7.31
C SER A 107 27.13 15.70 -5.93
N GLU A 108 25.90 15.64 -5.45
CA GLU A 108 25.49 16.02 -4.10
C GLU A 108 24.65 14.90 -3.47
N VAL A 109 24.71 14.79 -2.14
CA VAL A 109 23.86 13.88 -1.39
C VAL A 109 22.63 14.63 -0.91
N VAL A 110 21.45 14.08 -1.21
CA VAL A 110 20.16 14.62 -0.79
C VAL A 110 19.49 13.61 0.14
N GLU A 111 18.98 14.09 1.27
CA GLU A 111 18.11 13.29 2.13
C GLU A 111 16.65 13.65 1.89
N SER A 112 15.84 12.63 1.66
CA SER A 112 14.43 12.76 1.33
C SER A 112 13.60 11.88 2.26
N GLN A 113 12.58 12.46 2.87
CA GLN A 113 11.59 11.72 3.66
C GLN A 113 10.43 11.28 2.76
N VAL A 114 10.27 9.97 2.60
CA VAL A 114 9.23 9.39 1.74
C VAL A 114 8.23 8.66 2.60
N ARG A 115 6.96 9.09 2.54
CA ARG A 115 5.86 8.43 3.24
C ARG A 115 5.59 7.07 2.61
N LEU A 116 5.43 6.05 3.45
CA LEU A 116 4.98 4.73 3.06
C LEU A 116 3.47 4.62 3.25
N SER A 117 2.83 4.04 2.25
CA SER A 117 1.39 3.77 2.27
C SER A 117 1.13 2.28 2.22
N LEU A 118 0.30 1.80 3.15
CA LEU A 118 -0.16 0.42 3.15
C LEU A 118 -1.43 0.33 2.29
N GLY A 119 -1.32 -0.35 1.15
CA GLY A 119 -2.47 -0.60 0.29
C GLY A 119 -3.54 -1.42 1.02
N PRO A 120 -4.84 -1.26 0.71
CA PRO A 120 -5.90 -1.98 1.40
C PRO A 120 -6.10 -3.42 0.91
N ALA A 121 -5.51 -3.79 -0.24
CA ALA A 121 -5.52 -5.13 -0.81
C ALA A 121 -4.50 -5.25 -1.96
N GLU A 122 -4.15 -6.48 -2.30
CA GLU A 122 -3.39 -6.79 -3.51
C GLU A 122 -4.33 -7.18 -4.67
N GLY A 123 -4.37 -6.37 -5.73
CA GLY A 123 -5.14 -6.69 -6.93
C GLY A 123 -6.67 -6.57 -6.77
N GLN A 124 -7.41 -7.54 -7.30
CA GLN A 124 -8.88 -7.52 -7.27
C GLN A 124 -9.41 -8.22 -6.03
N VAL A 125 -10.18 -7.49 -5.21
CA VAL A 125 -10.82 -7.99 -4.00
C VAL A 125 -12.12 -8.71 -4.34
N LYS A 126 -12.19 -10.01 -4.06
CA LYS A 126 -13.40 -10.84 -4.21
C LYS A 126 -13.99 -11.21 -2.85
N SER A 127 -13.15 -11.29 -1.83
CA SER A 127 -13.47 -11.72 -0.47
C SER A 127 -12.76 -10.84 0.56
N GLU A 128 -13.22 -10.89 1.81
CA GLU A 128 -12.57 -10.16 2.92
C GLU A 128 -11.16 -10.68 3.20
N SER A 129 -10.85 -11.94 2.88
CA SER A 129 -9.50 -12.51 3.02
C SER A 129 -8.50 -11.96 2.01
N ASP A 130 -8.97 -11.28 0.94
CA ASP A 130 -8.08 -10.62 -0.03
C ASP A 130 -7.61 -9.24 0.46
N LEU A 131 -8.11 -8.77 1.61
CA LEU A 131 -7.74 -7.48 2.18
C LEU A 131 -6.37 -7.55 2.87
N SER A 132 -5.61 -6.48 2.75
CA SER A 132 -4.44 -6.27 3.58
C SER A 132 -4.86 -6.05 5.04
N HIS A 133 -4.15 -6.68 5.96
CA HIS A 133 -4.48 -6.67 7.38
C HIS A 133 -3.23 -6.82 8.25
N ILE A 134 -3.34 -6.44 9.51
CA ILE A 134 -2.29 -6.54 10.52
C ILE A 134 -2.80 -7.49 11.60
N TYR A 135 -2.25 -8.70 11.66
CA TYR A 135 -2.68 -9.76 12.58
C TYR A 135 -4.22 -9.94 12.62
N SER A 136 -4.83 -10.15 11.45
CA SER A 136 -6.28 -10.27 11.27
C SER A 136 -7.10 -9.01 11.56
N MET A 137 -6.48 -7.87 11.87
CA MET A 137 -7.14 -6.57 12.02
C MET A 137 -6.97 -5.74 10.75
N VAL A 138 -8.07 -5.27 10.19
CA VAL A 138 -8.09 -4.35 9.05
C VAL A 138 -8.17 -2.93 9.62
N PRO A 139 -7.16 -2.06 9.42
CA PRO A 139 -7.26 -0.64 9.75
C PRO A 139 -8.37 0.07 8.98
N ARG A 140 -8.78 1.26 9.43
CA ARG A 140 -9.69 2.14 8.66
C ARG A 140 -9.07 2.54 7.32
N LEU A 141 -9.88 3.14 6.46
CA LEU A 141 -9.40 3.69 5.19
C LEU A 141 -9.08 5.17 5.35
N ARG A 142 -7.91 5.57 4.85
CA ARG A 142 -7.50 6.96 4.67
C ARG A 142 -7.37 7.24 3.18
N ILE A 143 -7.74 8.44 2.76
CA ILE A 143 -7.59 8.88 1.37
C ILE A 143 -6.13 9.31 1.15
N GLU A 144 -5.48 8.74 0.14
CA GLU A 144 -4.12 9.12 -0.28
C GLU A 144 -4.11 10.03 -1.50
N VAL A 145 -4.98 9.75 -2.48
CA VAL A 145 -5.06 10.58 -3.69
C VAL A 145 -6.52 10.88 -3.97
N VAL A 146 -6.75 12.09 -4.46
CA VAL A 146 -8.07 12.59 -4.84
C VAL A 146 -7.98 13.16 -6.26
N ASP A 147 -8.95 12.81 -7.11
CA ASP A 147 -9.15 13.47 -8.39
C ASP A 147 -9.66 14.91 -8.15
N THR A 148 -9.18 15.87 -8.95
CA THR A 148 -9.41 17.32 -8.75
C THR A 148 -10.86 17.79 -8.63
N GLU A 149 -11.82 16.97 -9.05
CA GLU A 149 -13.26 17.27 -9.04
C GLU A 149 -14.00 16.74 -7.81
N SER A 150 -13.29 16.12 -6.85
CA SER A 150 -13.90 15.56 -5.64
C SER A 150 -13.95 16.56 -4.49
N SER A 151 -15.01 16.50 -3.70
CA SER A 151 -15.18 17.22 -2.43
C SER A 151 -14.47 16.54 -1.26
N LEU A 152 -14.01 15.30 -1.45
CA LEU A 152 -13.10 14.60 -0.54
C LEU A 152 -11.70 15.21 -0.61
N GLN A 153 -10.89 14.99 0.40
CA GLN A 153 -9.53 15.54 0.48
C GLN A 153 -8.51 14.45 0.80
N GLU A 154 -7.29 14.63 0.32
CA GLU A 154 -6.15 13.82 0.78
C GLU A 154 -6.04 13.93 2.30
N GLY A 155 -5.82 12.79 2.95
CA GLY A 155 -5.74 12.70 4.41
C GLY A 155 -7.07 12.42 5.11
N ASP A 156 -8.22 12.59 4.46
CA ASP A 156 -9.52 12.21 5.04
C ASP A 156 -9.52 10.74 5.47
N ILE A 157 -10.01 10.46 6.69
CA ILE A 157 -10.25 9.10 7.17
C ILE A 157 -11.73 8.78 7.03
N ILE A 158 -12.07 7.71 6.33
CA ILE A 158 -13.46 7.32 6.09
C ILE A 158 -14.04 6.68 7.35
N LEU A 159 -14.97 7.39 7.98
CA LEU A 159 -15.72 6.93 9.15
C LEU A 159 -17.00 6.18 8.76
N ALA A 160 -17.64 6.55 7.66
CA ALA A 160 -18.79 5.83 7.12
C ALA A 160 -18.99 6.08 5.61
N ILE A 161 -19.60 5.13 4.91
CA ILE A 161 -20.05 5.26 3.51
C ILE A 161 -21.45 4.66 3.38
N GLY A 162 -22.42 5.49 2.97
CA GLY A 162 -23.83 5.12 3.13
C GLY A 162 -24.13 4.76 4.59
N ASP A 163 -24.73 3.59 4.81
CA ASP A 163 -25.04 3.08 6.16
C ASP A 163 -23.91 2.26 6.80
N VAL A 164 -22.78 2.06 6.10
CA VAL A 164 -21.68 1.24 6.58
C VAL A 164 -20.67 2.10 7.35
N SER A 165 -20.68 1.98 8.68
CA SER A 165 -19.65 2.59 9.55
C SER A 165 -18.33 1.84 9.45
N ASN A 166 -17.20 2.54 9.57
CA ASN A 166 -15.82 2.03 9.46
C ASN A 166 -15.68 0.95 8.37
N PRO A 167 -15.97 1.29 7.10
CA PRO A 167 -16.03 0.30 6.03
C PRO A 167 -14.66 -0.32 5.76
N THR A 168 -14.62 -1.61 5.42
CA THR A 168 -13.45 -2.18 4.74
C THR A 168 -13.39 -1.70 3.29
N TYR A 169 -12.25 -1.89 2.62
CA TYR A 169 -12.15 -1.55 1.20
C TYR A 169 -13.16 -2.33 0.35
N LYS A 170 -13.41 -3.61 0.66
CA LYS A 170 -14.44 -4.40 -0.03
C LYS A 170 -15.82 -3.77 0.14
N GLU A 171 -16.23 -3.48 1.38
CA GLU A 171 -17.53 -2.86 1.67
C GLU A 171 -17.67 -1.50 0.99
N MET A 172 -16.61 -0.67 1.03
CA MET A 172 -16.58 0.61 0.33
C MET A 172 -16.80 0.45 -1.18
N ARG A 173 -16.18 -0.56 -1.82
CA ARG A 173 -16.37 -0.86 -3.25
C ARG A 173 -17.80 -1.30 -3.57
N GLU A 174 -18.40 -2.10 -2.70
CA GLU A 174 -19.78 -2.59 -2.84
C GLU A 174 -20.79 -1.45 -2.74
N VAL A 175 -20.70 -0.64 -1.68
CA VAL A 175 -21.58 0.53 -1.49
C VAL A 175 -21.40 1.54 -2.63
N THR A 176 -20.16 1.80 -3.05
CA THR A 176 -19.88 2.70 -4.19
C THR A 176 -20.58 2.22 -5.47
N THR A 177 -20.59 0.91 -5.72
CA THR A 177 -21.23 0.33 -6.90
C THR A 177 -22.74 0.39 -6.79
N GLU A 178 -23.28 0.09 -5.60
CA GLU A 178 -24.72 0.18 -5.34
C GLU A 178 -25.24 1.59 -5.59
N TYR A 179 -24.49 2.63 -5.21
CA TYR A 179 -24.87 4.04 -5.34
C TYR A 179 -24.53 4.65 -6.72
N GLU A 180 -24.31 3.85 -7.77
CA GLU A 180 -24.03 4.38 -9.11
C GLU A 180 -25.07 5.45 -9.53
N LYS A 181 -24.57 6.62 -9.97
CA LYS A 181 -25.36 7.79 -10.42
C LYS A 181 -26.31 8.37 -9.37
N ARG A 182 -26.12 8.04 -8.09
CA ARG A 182 -26.91 8.56 -6.97
C ARG A 182 -26.00 9.26 -5.97
N GLU A 183 -26.58 10.14 -5.17
CA GLU A 183 -25.87 10.80 -4.08
C GLU A 183 -25.47 9.76 -3.02
N LEU A 184 -24.17 9.69 -2.74
CA LEU A 184 -23.59 8.82 -1.73
C LEU A 184 -22.98 9.70 -0.62
N PRO A 185 -23.58 9.73 0.59
CA PRO A 185 -22.98 10.41 1.72
C PRO A 185 -21.79 9.60 2.25
N ILE A 186 -20.69 10.29 2.51
CA ILE A 186 -19.47 9.76 3.10
C ILE A 186 -19.14 10.59 4.33
N LYS A 187 -19.08 9.95 5.50
CA LYS A 187 -18.62 10.60 6.73
C LYS A 187 -17.11 10.44 6.83
N VAL A 188 -16.38 11.53 6.99
CA VAL A 188 -14.92 11.54 7.11
C VAL A 188 -14.49 12.25 8.37
N LEU A 189 -13.34 11.85 8.90
CA LEU A 189 -12.55 12.61 9.86
C LEU A 189 -11.51 13.42 9.08
N ARG A 190 -11.55 14.74 9.20
CA ARG A 190 -10.68 15.66 8.46
C ARG A 190 -9.92 16.55 9.43
N VAL A 191 -8.62 16.73 9.20
CA VAL A 191 -7.81 17.68 9.95
C VAL A 191 -8.11 19.10 9.43
N GLY A 192 -8.72 19.93 10.26
CA GLY A 192 -9.02 21.33 9.97
C GLY A 192 -7.77 22.22 10.03
N ALA A 193 -7.93 23.51 9.66
CA ALA A 193 -6.84 24.48 9.57
C ALA A 193 -6.08 24.73 10.90
N GLY A 194 -6.65 24.34 12.04
CA GLY A 194 -6.02 24.40 13.36
C GLY A 194 -5.34 23.10 13.82
N GLY A 195 -5.25 22.07 12.96
CA GLY A 195 -4.77 20.75 13.34
C GLY A 195 -5.76 19.93 14.17
N VAL A 196 -7.00 20.41 14.31
CA VAL A 196 -8.08 19.73 15.04
C VAL A 196 -8.83 18.83 14.07
N GLU A 197 -9.06 17.59 14.48
CA GLU A 197 -9.87 16.65 13.71
C GLU A 197 -11.36 16.97 13.85
N GLU A 198 -12.07 17.04 12.73
CA GLU A 198 -13.49 17.30 12.65
C GLU A 198 -14.20 16.24 11.83
N GLU A 199 -15.39 15.83 12.28
CA GLU A 199 -16.24 14.94 11.50
C GLU A 199 -17.07 15.73 10.49
N LEU A 200 -16.97 15.36 9.21
CA LEU A 200 -17.70 16.00 8.12
C LEU A 200 -18.48 14.96 7.32
N THR A 201 -19.65 15.34 6.80
CA THR A 201 -20.34 14.55 5.79
C THR A 201 -20.16 15.20 4.43
N VAL A 202 -19.57 14.44 3.52
CA VAL A 202 -19.29 14.83 2.15
C VAL A 202 -20.13 13.97 1.22
N THR A 203 -20.93 14.60 0.35
CA THR A 203 -21.71 13.88 -0.66
C THR A 203 -20.93 13.80 -1.96
N VAL A 204 -20.84 12.59 -2.52
CA VAL A 204 -20.26 12.34 -3.84
C VAL A 204 -21.27 11.64 -4.74
N VAL A 205 -21.03 11.62 -6.05
CA VAL A 205 -21.86 10.87 -7.01
C VAL A 205 -20.97 9.84 -7.72
N PRO A 206 -21.05 8.55 -7.34
CA PRO A 206 -20.29 7.49 -8.00
C PRO A 206 -20.64 7.38 -9.48
N LYS A 207 -19.63 7.24 -10.34
CA LYS A 207 -19.80 7.14 -11.80
C LYS A 207 -18.87 6.09 -12.40
N CYS A 208 -19.33 5.43 -13.45
CA CYS A 208 -18.47 4.61 -14.29
C CYS A 208 -17.81 5.50 -15.37
N PRO A 209 -16.48 5.66 -15.39
CA PRO A 209 -15.80 6.41 -16.46
C PRO A 209 -16.06 5.79 -17.83
N ARG A 210 -16.03 6.61 -18.89
CA ARG A 210 -16.20 6.09 -20.27
C ARG A 210 -15.12 5.05 -20.58
N GLY A 211 -15.55 3.86 -21.01
CA GLY A 211 -14.65 2.74 -21.31
C GLY A 211 -14.14 1.98 -20.09
N GLY A 212 -14.59 2.33 -18.89
CA GLY A 212 -14.32 1.57 -17.66
C GLY A 212 -15.38 0.51 -17.39
N ASP A 213 -15.01 -0.43 -16.51
CA ASP A 213 -15.88 -1.49 -15.97
C ASP A 213 -16.19 -1.30 -14.49
N ARG A 214 -15.73 -0.18 -13.90
CA ARG A 214 -15.79 0.09 -12.46
C ARG A 214 -16.47 1.43 -12.17
N VAL A 215 -17.41 1.40 -11.22
CA VAL A 215 -17.98 2.59 -10.60
C VAL A 215 -16.95 3.18 -9.63
N LEU A 216 -16.64 4.47 -9.75
CA LEU A 216 -15.59 5.17 -9.00
C LEU A 216 -16.13 6.46 -8.38
N ILE A 217 -15.47 6.90 -7.31
CA ILE A 217 -15.67 8.19 -6.63
C ILE A 217 -14.42 9.09 -6.68
N GLY A 218 -13.45 8.77 -7.54
CA GLY A 218 -12.28 9.60 -7.80
C GLY A 218 -11.29 9.70 -6.64
N ILE A 219 -11.04 8.60 -5.93
CA ILE A 219 -10.07 8.54 -4.84
C ILE A 219 -9.22 7.26 -4.90
N ILE A 220 -8.02 7.32 -4.32
CA ILE A 220 -7.19 6.16 -4.00
C ILE A 220 -7.10 6.04 -2.48
N PRO A 221 -7.75 5.03 -1.86
CA PRO A 221 -7.66 4.79 -0.43
C PRO A 221 -6.45 3.91 -0.08
N VAL A 222 -5.96 4.10 1.14
CA VAL A 222 -4.93 3.31 1.81
C VAL A 222 -5.39 2.97 3.23
N LEU A 223 -4.66 2.12 3.93
CA LEU A 223 -4.93 1.83 5.33
C LEU A 223 -4.48 2.99 6.23
N ASP A 224 -5.33 3.37 7.17
CA ASP A 224 -5.08 4.31 8.26
C ASP A 224 -4.25 3.63 9.36
N ALA A 225 -2.96 3.39 9.06
CA ALA A 225 -2.05 2.75 9.99
C ALA A 225 -1.55 3.69 11.10
N GLU A 226 -1.76 5.00 10.95
CA GLU A 226 -1.34 6.03 11.91
C GLU A 226 -2.30 6.17 13.11
N HIS A 227 -3.46 5.52 13.07
CA HIS A 227 -4.39 5.42 14.20
C HIS A 227 -4.66 3.97 14.55
N SER A 228 -4.73 3.63 15.83
CA SER A 228 -4.98 2.26 16.31
C SER A 228 -6.45 1.81 16.23
N VAL A 229 -7.21 2.28 15.23
CA VAL A 229 -8.65 2.00 15.10
C VAL A 229 -8.91 0.86 14.12
N VAL A 230 -9.62 -0.17 14.57
CA VAL A 230 -9.92 -1.37 13.79
C VAL A 230 -11.23 -1.23 13.03
N ALA A 231 -11.20 -1.26 11.70
CA ALA A 231 -12.41 -1.26 10.88
C ALA A 231 -13.14 -2.60 10.94
N LYS A 232 -12.39 -3.70 10.86
CA LYS A 232 -12.93 -5.06 10.92
C LYS A 232 -11.85 -6.05 11.32
N THR A 233 -12.26 -7.14 11.95
CA THR A 233 -11.43 -8.33 12.08
C THR A 233 -11.85 -9.38 11.06
N ILE A 234 -10.87 -10.05 10.45
CA ILE A 234 -11.11 -11.07 9.43
C ILE A 234 -10.46 -12.40 9.82
N ALA A 235 -10.86 -13.49 9.19
CA ALA A 235 -10.12 -14.74 9.23
C ALA A 235 -9.24 -14.79 7.98
N ALA A 236 -7.93 -14.69 8.15
CA ALA A 236 -6.99 -14.85 7.04
C ALA A 236 -6.80 -16.34 6.73
N GLU A 237 -6.72 -16.69 5.44
CA GLU A 237 -6.47 -18.08 5.04
C GLU A 237 -5.11 -18.55 5.58
N GLY A 238 -5.09 -19.70 6.28
CA GLY A 238 -3.89 -20.19 6.97
C GLY A 238 -3.43 -19.34 8.17
N GLY A 239 -4.18 -18.30 8.54
CA GLY A 239 -3.89 -17.39 9.64
C GLY A 239 -4.60 -17.77 10.95
N PRO A 240 -4.35 -17.00 12.03
CA PRO A 240 -5.06 -17.18 13.29
C PRO A 240 -6.55 -16.90 13.13
N ALA A 241 -7.35 -17.49 14.03
CA ALA A 241 -8.79 -17.27 14.09
C ALA A 241 -9.12 -15.78 14.19
N ARG A 242 -10.30 -15.41 13.67
CA ARG A 242 -10.81 -14.03 13.76
C ARG A 242 -10.89 -13.59 15.22
N LEU A 243 -10.38 -12.40 15.50
CA LEU A 243 -10.46 -11.76 16.81
C LEU A 243 -11.86 -11.16 17.03
N GLU A 244 -12.37 -11.20 18.26
CA GLU A 244 -13.65 -10.60 18.65
C GLU A 244 -13.53 -9.10 18.98
N ILE A 245 -12.69 -8.37 18.24
CA ILE A 245 -12.55 -6.92 18.41
C ILE A 245 -13.72 -6.22 17.71
N PRO A 246 -14.49 -5.38 18.42
CA PRO A 246 -15.59 -4.63 17.81
C PRO A 246 -15.12 -3.70 16.70
N ARG A 247 -15.97 -3.50 15.70
CA ARG A 247 -15.75 -2.50 14.66
C ARG A 247 -15.65 -1.09 15.27
N GLY A 248 -14.66 -0.32 14.82
CA GLY A 248 -14.37 1.02 15.32
C GLY A 248 -13.67 1.06 16.68
N ALA A 249 -13.32 -0.10 17.26
CA ALA A 249 -12.58 -0.13 18.52
C ALA A 249 -11.17 0.43 18.36
N VAL A 250 -10.71 1.14 19.38
CA VAL A 250 -9.35 1.68 19.49
C VAL A 250 -8.50 0.73 20.32
N ILE A 251 -7.39 0.26 19.77
CA ILE A 251 -6.40 -0.51 20.53
C ILE A 251 -5.55 0.48 21.31
N THR A 252 -5.59 0.38 22.64
CA THR A 252 -4.87 1.31 23.53
C THR A 252 -3.60 0.71 24.11
N ALA A 253 -3.47 -0.62 24.14
CA ALA A 253 -2.26 -1.30 24.61
C ALA A 253 -2.09 -2.71 24.00
N VAL A 254 -0.85 -3.19 23.95
CA VAL A 254 -0.46 -4.57 23.64
C VAL A 254 0.49 -5.06 24.74
N GLY A 255 0.14 -6.15 25.43
CA GLY A 255 0.97 -6.67 26.53
C GLY A 255 1.23 -5.65 27.65
N GLY A 256 0.26 -4.76 27.92
CA GLY A 256 0.38 -3.68 28.90
C GLY A 256 1.18 -2.46 28.43
N VAL A 257 1.80 -2.50 27.24
CA VAL A 257 2.51 -1.35 26.64
C VAL A 257 1.50 -0.51 25.86
N GLY A 258 1.43 0.78 26.16
CA GLY A 258 0.56 1.72 25.45
C GLY A 258 0.92 1.81 23.97
N VAL A 259 -0.10 1.82 23.10
CA VAL A 259 0.05 1.97 21.65
C VAL A 259 -0.88 3.06 21.13
N SER A 260 -0.45 3.75 20.07
CA SER A 260 -1.22 4.86 19.47
C SER A 260 -1.60 4.61 18.01
N ASN A 261 -0.89 3.69 17.34
CA ASN A 261 -1.00 3.43 15.92
C ASN A 261 -0.70 1.96 15.62
N PHE A 262 -0.92 1.53 14.38
CA PHE A 262 -0.66 0.15 13.98
C PHE A 262 0.83 -0.21 13.90
N TYR A 263 1.72 0.76 13.71
CA TYR A 263 3.17 0.49 13.74
C TYR A 263 3.65 0.11 15.14
N ASP A 264 3.13 0.78 16.18
CA ASP A 264 3.34 0.40 17.58
C ASP A 264 2.82 -1.01 17.83
N ILE A 265 1.61 -1.34 17.35
CA ILE A 265 1.03 -2.69 17.48
C ILE A 265 1.93 -3.74 16.83
N ILE A 266 2.40 -3.53 15.60
CA ILE A 266 3.28 -4.49 14.92
C ILE A 266 4.58 -4.65 15.69
N ARG A 267 5.19 -3.54 16.13
CA ARG A 267 6.43 -3.56 16.91
C ARG A 267 6.26 -4.36 18.21
N GLU A 268 5.19 -4.12 18.96
CA GLU A 268 4.98 -4.78 20.24
C GLU A 268 4.63 -6.26 20.08
N ILE A 269 3.78 -6.64 19.12
CA ILE A 269 3.48 -8.06 18.86
C ILE A 269 4.73 -8.79 18.34
N GLY A 270 5.52 -8.14 17.49
CA GLY A 270 6.74 -8.70 16.91
C GLY A 270 7.82 -9.06 17.95
N ARG A 271 7.74 -8.56 19.18
CA ARG A 271 8.63 -8.93 20.29
C ARG A 271 8.39 -10.33 20.84
N TYR A 272 7.24 -10.95 20.54
CA TYR A 272 6.79 -12.21 21.14
C TYR A 272 6.56 -13.31 20.09
N PRO A 273 7.56 -13.70 19.27
CA PRO A 273 7.37 -14.68 18.22
C PRO A 273 6.99 -16.06 18.83
N GLY A 274 5.78 -16.53 18.52
CA GLY A 274 5.30 -17.85 18.96
C GLY A 274 4.77 -17.89 20.39
N GLU A 275 4.71 -16.75 21.10
CA GLU A 275 4.17 -16.68 22.45
C GLU A 275 2.73 -16.15 22.46
N ARG A 276 1.94 -16.61 23.44
CA ARG A 276 0.60 -16.08 23.68
C ARG A 276 0.71 -14.81 24.52
N ILE A 277 0.40 -13.66 23.92
CA ILE A 277 0.29 -12.40 24.66
C ILE A 277 -1.01 -12.44 25.48
N THR A 278 -0.89 -12.45 26.80
CA THR A 278 -2.01 -12.33 27.74
C THR A 278 -1.97 -10.96 28.39
N GLY A 279 -3.09 -10.23 28.32
CA GLY A 279 -3.29 -8.93 28.96
C GLY A 279 -4.74 -8.77 29.36
#